data_AF-A0A1G2K588-F1
#
_entry.id   AF-A0A1G2K588-F1
#
_cell.length_a   1.000
_cell.length_b   1.000
_cell.length_c   1.000
_cell.angle_alpha   90.00
_cell.angle_beta   90.00
_cell.angle_gamma   90.00
#
_symmetry.space_group_name_H-M   'P 1'
#
loop_
_entity.id
_entity.type
_entity.pdbx_description
1 polymer ?
#
loop_
_entity_poly.entity_id
_entity_poly.type
_entity_poly.pdbx_seq_one_letter_code
_entity_poly.pdbx_strand_id
1 'polypeptide(L)' 'MDGSTNSEYCSTCFQKGTYTDPDETLETMMEKTEMNMIENLHFPTARAHDLVEEITPKLKRWKRL' A
#
# COMPACT_ATOMS: atom_id res chain seq x y z
N MET A 1 -11.44 -19.22 1.74
CA MET A 1 -11.05 -17.88 1.28
C MET A 1 -12.35 -17.17 0.94
N ASP A 2 -12.87 -16.32 1.80
CA ASP A 2 -14.12 -15.60 1.52
C ASP A 2 -13.88 -14.35 0.65
N GLY A 3 -12.62 -13.96 0.42
CA GLY A 3 -12.23 -13.01 -0.64
C GLY A 3 -12.95 -11.66 -0.56
N SER A 4 -13.57 -11.37 0.58
CA SER A 4 -14.45 -10.25 0.78
C SER A 4 -13.60 -8.99 0.69
N THR A 5 -13.95 -8.14 -0.27
CA THR A 5 -13.34 -6.83 -0.44
C THR A 5 -13.62 -6.02 0.81
N ASN A 6 -12.60 -5.86 1.64
CA ASN A 6 -12.64 -4.82 2.64
C ASN A 6 -12.57 -3.49 1.87
N SER A 7 -13.64 -2.70 1.90
CA SER A 7 -13.67 -1.39 1.25
C SER A 7 -12.63 -0.41 1.82
N GLU A 8 -12.05 -0.75 2.96
CA GLU A 8 -11.11 0.08 3.70
C GLU A 8 -9.66 -0.40 3.57
N TYR A 9 -9.42 -1.68 3.24
CA TYR A 9 -8.09 -2.28 3.22
C TYR A 9 -7.90 -3.23 2.05
N CYS A 10 -6.71 -3.23 1.45
CA CYS A 10 -6.37 -4.17 0.38
C CYS A 10 -6.51 -5.63 0.86
N SER A 11 -7.13 -6.47 0.03
CA SER A 11 -7.40 -7.88 0.32
C SER A 11 -6.14 -8.72 0.56
N THR A 12 -4.97 -8.25 0.10
CA THR A 12 -3.68 -8.90 0.32
C THR A 12 -2.95 -8.37 1.56
N CYS A 13 -3.16 -7.11 1.92
CA CYS A 13 -2.50 -6.46 3.06
C CYS A 13 -3.20 -6.73 4.40
N PHE A 14 -4.51 -7.02 4.37
CA PHE A 14 -5.29 -7.24 5.57
C PHE A 14 -6.10 -8.54 5.45
N GLN A 15 -5.72 -9.55 6.23
CA GLN A 15 -6.33 -10.87 6.19
C GLN A 15 -6.73 -11.30 7.60
N LYS A 16 -7.93 -11.88 7.74
CA LYS A 16 -8.44 -12.40 9.03
C LYS A 16 -8.39 -11.39 10.19
N GLY A 17 -8.57 -10.10 9.89
CA GLY A 17 -8.58 -9.04 10.90
C GLY A 17 -7.21 -8.51 11.32
N THR A 18 -6.13 -8.97 10.68
CA THR A 18 -4.76 -8.54 10.98
C THR A 18 -4.02 -8.13 9.70
N TYR A 19 -3.06 -7.21 9.84
CA TYR A 19 -2.10 -6.97 8.77
C TYR A 19 -1.24 -8.21 8.56
N THR A 20 -0.98 -8.55 7.30
CA THR A 20 -0.11 -9.68 6.94
C THR A 20 1.37 -9.41 7.24
N ASP A 21 1.73 -8.12 7.35
CA ASP A 21 3.06 -7.67 7.76
C ASP A 21 2.90 -6.56 8.83
N PRO A 22 2.80 -6.92 10.12
CA PRO A 22 2.48 -5.96 11.19
C PRO A 22 3.62 -4.97 11.50
N ASP A 23 4.87 -5.35 11.22
CA ASP A 23 6.07 -4.57 11.54
C ASP A 23 6.56 -3.70 10.37
N GLU A 24 5.89 -3.82 9.21
CA GLU A 24 6.17 -2.98 8.05
C GLU A 24 6.14 -1.49 8.41
N THR A 25 7.03 -0.71 7.81
CA THR A 25 7.05 0.75 7.98
C THR A 25 6.36 1.43 6.80
N LEU A 26 5.98 2.69 6.99
CA LEU A 26 5.47 3.52 5.89
C LEU A 26 6.47 3.59 4.73
N GLU A 27 7.76 3.77 5.03
CA GLU A 27 8.85 3.83 4.04
C GLU A 27 8.94 2.54 3.23
N THR A 28 8.98 1.38 3.89
CA THR A 28 9.01 0.09 3.19
C THR A 28 7.76 -0.15 2.34
N MET A 29 6.58 0.26 2.81
CA MET A 29 5.35 0.17 2.02
C MET A 29 5.39 1.08 0.79
N MET A 30 5.94 2.29 0.93
CA MET A 30 6.11 3.21 -0.18
C MET A 30 7.02 2.61 -1.26
N GLU A 31 8.20 2.10 -0.87
CA GLU A 31 9.14 1.45 -1.79
C GLU A 31 8.50 0.26 -2.54
N LYS A 32 7.81 -0.64 -1.81
CA LYS A 32 7.11 -1.79 -2.40
C LYS A 32 6.02 -1.35 -3.38
N THR A 33 5.27 -0.30 -3.03
CA THR A 33 4.19 0.22 -3.88
C THR A 33 4.75 0.87 -5.13
N GLU A 34 5.81 1.67 -5.01
CA GLU A 34 6.50 2.31 -6.13
C GLU A 34 7.04 1.27 -7.11
N MET A 35 7.79 0.27 -6.62
CA MET A 35 8.31 -0.82 -7.46
C MET A 35 7.18 -1.55 -8.18
N ASN A 36 6.08 -1.88 -7.49
CA ASN A 36 4.93 -2.54 -8.12
C ASN A 36 4.28 -1.66 -9.21
N MET A 37 4.21 -0.34 -9.01
CA MET A 37 3.69 0.58 -10.02
C MET A 37 4.59 0.65 -11.26
N ILE A 38 5.91 0.62 -11.09
CA ILE A 38 6.86 0.67 -12.19
C ILE A 38 6.88 -0.66 -12.94
N GLU A 39 7.06 -1.78 -12.24
CA GLU A 39 7.33 -3.09 -12.84
C GLU A 39 6.07 -3.75 -13.39
N ASN A 40 4.95 -3.67 -12.65
CA ASN A 40 3.74 -4.41 -13.00
C ASN A 40 2.68 -3.51 -13.66
N LEU A 41 2.60 -2.23 -13.26
CA LEU A 41 1.63 -1.28 -13.81
C LEU A 41 2.23 -0.34 -14.88
N HIS A 42 3.54 -0.44 -15.15
CA HIS A 42 4.26 0.32 -16.19
C HIS A 42 4.12 1.84 -16.03
N PHE A 43 4.05 2.35 -14.79
CA PHE A 43 4.08 3.78 -14.53
C PHE A 43 5.48 4.34 -14.77
N PRO A 44 5.61 5.59 -15.28
CA PRO A 44 6.89 6.30 -15.26
C PRO A 44 7.38 6.45 -13.81
N THR A 45 8.67 6.22 -13.56
CA THR A 45 9.29 6.27 -12.21
C THR A 45 8.93 7.55 -11.46
N ALA A 46 9.13 8.73 -12.07
CA ALA A 46 8.80 10.00 -11.43
C ALA A 46 7.33 10.09 -10.99
N ARG A 47 6.41 9.58 -11.82
CA ARG A 47 4.98 9.58 -11.49
C ARG A 47 4.63 8.58 -10.39
N ALA A 48 5.31 7.42 -10.36
CA ALA A 48 5.12 6.43 -9.31
C ALA A 48 5.56 6.99 -7.95
N HIS A 49 6.75 7.60 -7.90
CA HIS A 49 7.28 8.29 -6.74
C HIS A 49 6.31 9.36 -6.20
N ASP A 50 5.90 10.30 -7.04
CA ASP A 50 5.00 11.41 -6.64
C ASP A 50 3.67 10.88 -6.06
N LEU A 51 3.07 9.87 -6.71
CA LEU A 51 1.80 9.29 -6.26
C LEU A 51 1.94 8.55 -4.92
N VAL A 52 3.05 7.83 -4.73
CA VAL A 52 3.31 7.07 -3.51
C VAL A 52 3.55 8.02 -2.33
N GLU A 53 4.33 9.08 -2.52
CA GLU A 53 4.52 10.12 -1.50
C GLU A 53 3.22 10.87 -1.17
N GLU A 54 2.38 11.13 -2.17
CA GLU A 54 1.13 11.85 -1.96
C GLU A 54 0.06 11.02 -1.23
N ILE A 55 -0.08 9.74 -1.59
CA ILE A 55 -1.24 8.92 -1.21
C ILE A 55 -0.93 8.06 0.02
N THR A 56 0.23 7.42 0.07
CA THR A 56 0.53 6.38 1.09
C THR A 56 0.45 6.90 2.53
N PRO A 57 0.97 8.10 2.86
CA PRO A 57 0.86 8.65 4.21
C PRO A 57 -0.59 8.99 4.64
N LYS A 58 -1.50 9.16 3.68
CA LYS A 58 -2.92 9.49 3.93
C LYS A 58 -3.78 8.25 4.19
N LEU A 59 -3.26 7.04 3.94
CA LEU A 59 -3.97 5.78 4.17
C LEU A 59 -4.22 5.57 5.68
N LYS A 60 -5.39 5.02 6.05
CA LYS A 60 -5.81 4.82 7.46
C LYS A 60 -4.75 4.12 8.32
N ARG A 61 -3.98 3.20 7.75
CA ARG A 61 -2.89 2.46 8.43
C ARG A 61 -1.78 3.39 8.93
N TRP A 62 -1.44 4.41 8.15
CA TRP A 62 -0.27 5.28 8.37
C TRP A 62 -0.63 6.71 8.75
N LYS A 63 -1.90 7.07 8.59
CA LYS A 63 -2.44 8.36 9.00
C LYS A 63 -2.21 8.52 10.50
N ARG A 64 -1.18 9.29 10.87
CA ARG A 64 -1.07 9.83 12.22
C ARG A 64 -2.18 10.87 12.36
N LEU A 65 -3.03 10.72 13.38
CA LEU A 65 -4.02 11.72 13.75
C LEU A 65 -3.34 13.04 14.11
#